data_AF-A0A924RXH6-F1
#
_entry.id   AF-A0A924RXH6-F1
#
_cell.length_a   1.000
_cell.length_b   1.000
_cell.length_c   1.000
_cell.angle_alpha   90.00
_cell.angle_beta   90.00
_cell.angle_gamma   90.00
#
_symmetry.space_group_name_H-M   'P 1'
#
loop_
_entity.id
_entity.type
_entity.pdbx_description
1 polymer ?
#
loop_
_entity_poly.entity_id
_entity_poly.type
_entity_poly.pdbx_seq_one_letter_code
_entity_poly.pdbx_strand_id
1 'polypeptide(L)' 'ISAIEWLAVILVIGLVFITEIINTSIENIADFISPERHPKIKVIKDLAAAAVILSAIVSVIIGLLIFLPKLLALI' A
#
# COMPACT_ATOMS: atom_id res chain seq x y z
N ILE A 1 11.71 -18.91 -9.08
CA ILE A 1 11.48 -18.01 -7.91
C ILE A 1 11.67 -18.85 -6.66
N SER A 2 12.46 -18.39 -5.71
CA SER A 2 12.74 -19.11 -4.46
C SER A 2 11.60 -18.94 -3.44
N ALA A 3 11.60 -19.75 -2.39
CA ALA A 3 10.61 -19.62 -1.30
C ALA A 3 10.67 -18.26 -0.59
N ILE A 4 11.88 -17.69 -0.43
CA ILE A 4 12.07 -16.37 0.19
C ILE A 4 11.51 -15.25 -0.70
N GLU A 5 11.70 -15.35 -2.02
CA GLU A 5 11.13 -14.40 -2.96
C GLU A 5 9.60 -14.46 -2.97
N TRP A 6 9.02 -15.66 -2.89
CA TRP A 6 7.58 -15.84 -2.73
C TRP A 6 7.06 -15.24 -1.43
N LEU A 7 7.76 -15.45 -0.32
CA LEU A 7 7.41 -14.83 0.96
C LEU A 7 7.41 -13.30 0.86
N ALA A 8 8.44 -12.72 0.24
CA ALA A 8 8.53 -11.27 0.02
C ALA A 8 7.35 -10.76 -0.82
N VAL A 9 7.01 -11.42 -1.92
CA VAL A 9 5.87 -11.07 -2.78
C VAL A 9 4.54 -11.11 -2.00
N ILE A 10 4.30 -12.18 -1.25
CA ILE A 10 3.08 -12.32 -0.44
C ILE A 10 3.00 -11.21 0.62
N LEU A 11 4.11 -10.91 1.30
CA LEU A 11 4.15 -9.87 2.33
C LEU A 11 3.87 -8.48 1.77
N VAL A 12 4.45 -8.10 0.63
CA VAL A 12 4.22 -6.76 0.07
C VAL A 12 2.83 -6.58 -0.50
N ILE A 13 2.26 -7.64 -1.10
CA ILE A 13 0.85 -7.63 -1.54
C ILE A 13 -0.07 -7.51 -0.33
N GLY A 14 0.16 -8.33 0.70
CA GLY A 14 -0.59 -8.26 1.95
C GLY A 14 -0.50 -6.89 2.62
N LEU A 15 0.68 -6.27 2.63
CA LEU A 15 0.89 -4.95 3.19
C LEU A 15 0.05 -3.88 2.47
N VAL A 16 -0.01 -3.91 1.13
CA VAL A 16 -0.85 -2.97 0.35
C VAL A 16 -2.32 -3.09 0.77
N PHE A 17 -2.85 -4.30 0.85
CA PHE A 17 -4.22 -4.53 1.31
C PHE A 17 -4.45 -4.07 2.74
N ILE A 18 -3.53 -4.37 3.66
CA ILE A 18 -3.62 -3.92 5.06
C ILE A 18 -3.67 -2.39 5.12
N THR A 19 -2.80 -1.70 4.39
CA THR A 19 -2.80 -0.24 4.36
C THR A 19 -4.08 0.34 3.77
N GLU A 20 -4.66 -0.30 2.74
CA GLU A 20 -5.92 0.15 2.13
C GLU A 20 -7.11 -0.02 3.09
N ILE A 21 -7.16 -1.14 3.82
CA ILE A 21 -8.18 -1.40 4.84
C ILE A 21 -8.06 -0.37 5.97
N ILE A 22 -6.84 -0.03 6.39
CA ILE A 22 -6.60 1.00 7.39
C ILE A 22 -7.03 2.38 6.87
N ASN A 23 -6.68 2.73 5.63
CA ASN A 23 -7.11 3.99 5.00
C ASN A 23 -8.63 4.12 4.99
N THR A 24 -9.31 3.09 4.49
CA THR A 24 -10.77 3.02 4.44
C THR A 24 -11.38 3.14 5.85
N SER A 25 -10.77 2.50 6.86
CA SER A 25 -11.24 2.59 8.25
C SER A 25 -11.11 4.02 8.80
N ILE A 26 -9.99 4.69 8.53
CA ILE A 26 -9.76 6.09 8.93
C ILE A 26 -10.75 7.03 8.24
N GLU A 27 -11.00 6.84 6.95
CA GLU A 27 -11.99 7.61 6.19
C GLU A 27 -13.40 7.49 6.80
N ASN A 28 -13.85 6.26 7.07
CA ASN A 28 -15.16 6.01 7.69
C ASN A 28 -15.28 6.61 9.09
N ILE A 29 -14.23 6.48 9.93
CA ILE A 29 -14.21 7.09 11.26
C ILE A 29 -14.27 8.63 11.16
N ALA A 30 -13.51 9.20 10.23
CA ALA A 30 -13.50 10.65 10.00
C ALA A 30 -14.88 11.18 9.54
N ASP A 31 -15.55 10.47 8.63
CA ASP A 31 -16.89 10.83 8.15
C ASP A 31 -17.96 10.66 9.22
N PHE A 32 -17.79 9.67 10.11
CA PHE A 32 -18.67 9.48 11.27
C PHE A 32 -18.53 10.60 12.31
N ILE A 33 -17.29 11.02 12.62
CA ILE A 33 -17.02 12.04 13.66
C ILE A 33 -17.29 13.46 13.16
N SER A 34 -17.02 13.75 11.88
CA SER A 34 -17.17 15.08 11.29
C SER A 34 -17.87 14.99 9.94
N PRO A 35 -19.23 14.98 9.92
CA PRO A 35 -20.01 14.96 8.68
C PRO A 35 -19.72 16.18 7.78
N GLU A 36 -19.33 17.29 8.40
CA GLU A 36 -18.90 18.50 7.70
C GLU A 36 -17.40 18.48 7.42
N ARG A 37 -16.98 19.09 6.30
CA ARG A 37 -15.56 19.13 5.91
C ARG A 37 -14.75 19.99 6.88
N HIS A 38 -13.94 19.32 7.71
CA HIS A 38 -12.98 19.98 8.60
C HIS A 38 -11.55 19.94 8.03
N PRO A 39 -10.80 21.06 7.99
CA PRO A 39 -9.45 21.11 7.42
C PRO A 39 -8.48 20.08 8.01
N LYS A 40 -8.54 19.82 9.32
CA LYS A 40 -7.72 18.77 9.96
C LYS A 40 -8.09 17.36 9.54
N ILE A 41 -9.39 17.08 9.34
CA ILE A 41 -9.85 15.77 8.87
C ILE A 41 -9.34 15.51 7.45
N LYS A 42 -9.33 16.54 6.61
CA LYS A 42 -8.72 16.45 5.27
C LYS A 42 -7.25 16.01 5.36
N VAL A 43 -6.45 16.66 6.22
CA VAL A 43 -5.03 16.28 6.40
C VAL A 43 -4.88 14.83 6.87
N ILE A 44 -5.74 14.37 7.79
CA ILE A 44 -5.72 12.98 8.27
C ILE A 44 -6.00 11.99 7.14
N LYS A 45 -7.03 12.26 6.31
CA LYS A 45 -7.35 11.43 5.14
C LYS A 45 -6.21 11.44 4.11
N ASP A 46 -5.64 12.61 3.84
CA ASP A 46 -4.52 12.75 2.89
C ASP A 46 -3.30 11.94 3.36
N LEU A 47 -3.00 11.93 4.66
CA LEU A 47 -1.91 11.12 5.24
C LEU A 47 -2.20 9.61 5.16
N ALA A 48 -3.45 9.20 5.39
CA ALA A 48 -3.84 7.80 5.28
C ALA A 48 -3.73 7.30 3.82
N ALA A 49 -4.18 8.09 2.85
CA ALA A 49 -4.02 7.79 1.42
C ALA A 49 -2.54 7.75 1.00
N ALA A 50 -1.71 8.65 1.55
CA ALA A 50 -0.26 8.64 1.30
C ALA A 50 0.41 7.34 1.77
N ALA A 51 -0.06 6.74 2.88
CA ALA A 51 0.45 5.46 3.37
C ALA A 51 0.15 4.30 2.39
N VAL A 52 -1.02 4.29 1.75
CA VAL A 52 -1.38 3.31 0.70
C VAL A 52 -0.49 3.47 -0.52
N ILE A 53 -0.27 4.71 -0.98
CA ILE A 53 0.60 4.96 -2.12
C ILE A 53 2.03 4.48 -1.82
N LEU A 54 2.53 4.76 -0.61
CA LEU A 54 3.86 4.34 -0.20
C LEU A 54 3.98 2.80 -0.18
N SER A 55 2.99 2.09 0.36
CA SER A 55 3.00 0.63 0.37
C SER A 55 2.95 0.04 -1.05
N ALA A 56 2.18 0.64 -1.96
CA ALA A 56 2.11 0.24 -3.35
C ALA A 56 3.45 0.45 -4.09
N ILE A 57 4.12 1.58 -3.87
CA ILE A 57 5.45 1.85 -4.43
C ILE A 57 6.46 0.81 -3.94
N VAL A 58 6.47 0.51 -2.64
CA VAL A 58 7.35 -0.52 -2.08
C VAL A 58 7.08 -1.89 -2.70
N SER A 59 5.81 -2.25 -2.88
CA SER A 59 5.42 -3.50 -3.54
C SER A 59 5.92 -3.59 -4.97
N VAL A 60 5.78 -2.51 -5.76
CA VAL A 60 6.32 -2.44 -7.13
C VAL A 60 7.84 -2.57 -7.15
N ILE A 61 8.55 -1.85 -6.27
CA ILE A 61 10.02 -1.92 -6.20
C ILE A 61 10.48 -3.35 -5.91
N ILE A 62 9.87 -4.02 -4.92
CA ILE A 62 10.20 -5.41 -4.57
C ILE A 62 9.87 -6.36 -5.73
N GLY A 63 8.74 -6.16 -6.40
CA GLY A 63 8.41 -6.90 -7.63
C GLY A 63 9.47 -6.73 -8.70
N LEU A 64 9.89 -5.51 -9.01
CA LEU A 64 10.94 -5.25 -10.00
C LEU A 64 12.26 -5.92 -9.62
N LEU A 65 12.68 -5.82 -8.35
CA LEU A 65 13.91 -6.46 -7.88
C LEU A 65 13.89 -7.99 -8.07
N ILE A 66 12.74 -8.64 -7.89
CA ILE A 66 12.60 -10.10 -7.99
C ILE A 66 12.43 -10.56 -9.45
N PHE A 67 11.60 -9.86 -10.23
CA PHE A 67 11.13 -10.33 -11.53
C PHE A 67 11.92 -9.75 -12.71
N LEU A 68 12.38 -8.50 -12.63
CA LEU A 68 13.10 -7.84 -13.73
C LEU A 68 14.38 -8.57 -14.16
N PRO A 69 15.31 -8.97 -13.27
CA PRO A 69 16.52 -9.69 -13.69
C PRO A 69 16.21 -11.05 -14.31
N LYS A 70 15.17 -11.74 -13.83
CA LYS A 70 14.74 -13.04 -14.37
C LYS A 70 14.12 -12.93 -15.75
N LEU A 71 13.35 -11.86 -15.97
CA LEU A 71 12.75 -11.59 -17.28
C LEU A 71 13.83 -11.22 -18.30
N LEU A 72 14.80 -10.41 -17.92
CA LEU A 72 15.94 -10.07 -18.79
C LEU A 72 16.81 -11.28 -19.13
N ALA A 73 16.97 -12.23 -18.22
CA ALA A 73 17.71 -13.46 -18.47
C ALA A 73 16.97 -14.48 -19.35
N LEU A 74 15.68 -14.28 -19.60
CA LEU A 74 14.87 -15.14 -20.46
C LEU A 74 14.91 -14.71 -21.94
N ILE A 75 15.32 -13.47 -22.19
CA ILE A 75 15.49 -12.86 -23.52
C ILE A 75 16.92 -13.15 -24.00
#